data_AF-A0A0A1XSA6-F1
#
_entry.id   AF-A0A0A1XSA6-F1
#
_cell.length_a   1.000
_cell.length_b   1.000
_cell.length_c   1.000
_cell.angle_alpha   90.00
_cell.angle_beta   90.00
_cell.angle_gamma   90.00
#
_symmetry.space_group_name_H-M   'P 1'
#
loop_
_entity.id
_entity.type
_entity.pdbx_description
1 polymer ?
#
loop_
_entity_poly.entity_id
_entity_poly.type
_entity_poly.pdbx_seq_one_letter_code
_entity_poly.pdbx_strand_id
1 'polypeptide(L)'
;MYTLTPQGSIYGWVQTHRLHHQKFRQEDDPFYSGRNFLAAQVHSQIMSYTPEQEQLLKQVDMSDIEEDKVVMFQKKYYWVLYFFLHVLLPVNAPLEYWGDSIASATFVAFSLRYLIVLNVCWLINSAHFIWGLDKNFKASDSNSVFFITKSYWPQYHYLLPNDYQSGEFGDYSNDFITAMIRVFAALDLAMDLRTISSVAVRKGLTTAVETGRPIVECIQQHATEEFDEMPKNHFLNRDRFM
;
A
#
# COMPACT_ATOMS: atom_id res chain seq x y z
N MET A 1 11.86 9.65 1.62
CA MET A 1 11.86 8.44 0.79
C MET A 1 10.84 8.52 -0.35
N TYR A 2 9.56 8.80 -0.08
CA TYR A 2 8.48 8.75 -1.08
C TYR A 2 8.73 9.53 -2.39
N THR A 3 9.31 10.74 -2.33
CA THR A 3 9.59 11.53 -3.55
C THR A 3 10.59 10.86 -4.52
N LEU A 4 11.36 9.85 -4.08
CA LEU A 4 12.25 9.06 -4.96
C LEU A 4 11.48 8.08 -5.87
N THR A 5 10.23 7.76 -5.51
CA THR A 5 9.31 6.86 -6.21
C THR A 5 8.09 7.67 -6.65
N PRO A 6 8.14 8.35 -7.81
CA PRO A 6 7.32 9.51 -8.06
C PRO A 6 5.93 9.13 -8.57
N GLN A 7 5.08 8.69 -7.65
CA GLN A 7 3.66 8.42 -7.89
C GLN A 7 2.78 9.64 -7.56
N GLY A 8 3.33 10.85 -7.72
CA GLY A 8 2.69 12.10 -7.31
C GLY A 8 3.03 12.51 -5.87
N SER A 9 2.33 13.53 -5.37
CA SER A 9 2.45 13.94 -3.96
C SER A 9 1.85 12.89 -3.02
N ILE A 10 2.34 12.82 -1.77
CA ILE A 10 1.78 11.91 -0.74
C ILE A 10 0.29 12.18 -0.57
N TYR A 11 -0.08 13.46 -0.48
CA TYR A 11 -1.48 13.90 -0.38
C TYR A 11 -2.35 13.32 -1.50
N GLY A 12 -1.93 13.51 -2.75
CA GLY A 12 -2.71 13.05 -3.91
C GLY A 12 -2.84 11.54 -3.94
N TRP A 13 -1.74 10.83 -3.64
CA TRP A 13 -1.77 9.37 -3.57
C TRP A 13 -2.72 8.87 -2.49
N VAL A 14 -2.64 9.40 -1.26
CA VAL A 14 -3.54 8.99 -0.16
C VAL A 14 -5.00 9.26 -0.52
N GLN A 15 -5.33 10.42 -1.10
CA GLN A 15 -6.69 10.75 -1.51
C GLN A 15 -7.24 9.74 -2.53
N THR A 16 -6.45 9.45 -3.57
CA THR A 16 -6.84 8.49 -4.61
C THR A 16 -6.92 7.06 -4.09
N HIS A 17 -6.04 6.68 -3.18
CA HIS A 17 -6.00 5.34 -2.60
C HIS A 17 -7.15 5.12 -1.61
N ARG A 18 -7.54 6.12 -0.83
CA ARG A 18 -8.77 6.08 -0.02
C ARG A 18 -10.00 5.86 -0.89
N LEU A 19 -10.13 6.60 -2.00
CA LEU A 19 -11.24 6.40 -2.95
C LEU A 19 -11.19 5.00 -3.58
N HIS A 20 -10.00 4.51 -3.94
CA HIS A 20 -9.79 3.15 -4.45
C HIS A 20 -10.31 2.08 -3.46
N HIS A 21 -9.99 2.18 -2.17
CA HIS A 21 -10.53 1.26 -1.16
C HIS A 21 -12.07 1.35 -1.05
N GLN A 22 -12.63 2.56 -1.05
CA GLN A 22 -14.08 2.77 -0.97
C GLN A 22 -14.82 2.18 -2.18
N LYS A 23 -14.27 2.40 -3.38
CA LYS A 23 -14.86 2.02 -4.67
C LYS A 23 -14.27 0.75 -5.27
N PHE A 24 -13.49 -0.04 -4.52
CA PHE A 24 -12.73 -1.18 -5.04
C PHE A 24 -13.51 -2.03 -6.04
N ARG A 25 -12.97 -2.16 -7.26
CA ARG A 25 -13.55 -2.89 -8.41
C ARG A 25 -14.91 -2.38 -8.91
N GLN A 26 -15.26 -1.12 -8.63
CA GLN A 26 -16.40 -0.41 -9.23
C GLN A 26 -15.91 0.49 -10.37
N GLU A 27 -16.82 1.00 -11.20
CA GLU A 27 -16.45 1.89 -12.32
C GLU A 27 -15.77 3.19 -11.85
N ASP A 28 -16.11 3.65 -10.65
CA ASP A 28 -15.56 4.86 -10.03
C ASP A 28 -14.17 4.66 -9.39
N ASP A 29 -13.66 3.43 -9.35
CA ASP A 29 -12.34 3.16 -8.80
C ASP A 29 -11.24 3.74 -9.72
N PRO A 30 -10.39 4.66 -9.23
CA PRO A 30 -9.36 5.32 -10.04
C PRO A 30 -8.34 4.36 -10.68
N PHE A 31 -8.11 3.20 -10.07
CA PHE A 31 -7.08 2.26 -10.52
C PHE A 31 -7.65 1.04 -11.26
N TYR A 32 -8.97 0.82 -11.16
CA TYR A 32 -9.61 -0.36 -11.73
C TYR A 32 -9.85 -0.24 -13.24
N SER A 33 -9.73 -1.37 -13.93
CA SER A 33 -10.28 -1.51 -15.26
C SER A 33 -10.78 -2.93 -15.49
N GLY A 34 -12.08 -3.10 -15.75
CA GLY A 34 -12.64 -4.39 -16.12
C GLY A 34 -12.35 -4.84 -17.56
N ARG A 35 -11.63 -4.03 -18.37
CA ARG A 35 -11.47 -4.26 -19.82
C ARG A 35 -10.48 -5.37 -20.15
N ASN A 36 -9.22 -5.20 -19.76
CA ASN A 36 -8.14 -6.18 -19.94
C ASN A 36 -6.93 -5.81 -19.07
N PHE A 37 -5.97 -6.73 -18.97
CA PHE A 37 -4.76 -6.55 -18.15
C PHE A 37 -3.99 -5.25 -18.46
N LEU A 38 -3.74 -4.94 -19.73
CA LEU A 38 -3.01 -3.72 -20.11
C LEU A 38 -3.77 -2.44 -19.75
N ALA A 39 -5.10 -2.50 -19.82
CA ALA A 39 -5.95 -1.39 -19.41
C ALA A 39 -5.85 -1.12 -17.90
N ALA A 40 -5.74 -2.18 -17.07
CA ALA A 40 -5.56 -2.03 -15.61
C ALA A 40 -4.09 -1.74 -15.21
N GLN A 41 -3.11 -2.29 -15.94
CA GLN A 41 -1.69 -2.14 -15.64
C GLN A 41 -1.14 -0.77 -16.01
N VAL A 42 -1.60 -0.19 -17.13
CA VAL A 42 -1.02 1.05 -17.66
C VAL A 42 -2.08 2.11 -17.88
N HIS A 43 -3.16 1.80 -18.59
CA HIS A 43 -4.11 2.82 -19.04
C HIS A 43 -4.82 3.52 -17.87
N SER A 44 -5.33 2.78 -16.87
CA SER A 44 -5.97 3.39 -15.69
C SER A 44 -5.02 4.25 -14.87
N GLN A 45 -3.70 4.05 -15.00
CA GLN A 45 -2.68 4.76 -14.22
C GLN A 45 -2.28 6.10 -14.83
N ILE A 46 -2.48 6.29 -16.14
CA ILE A 46 -2.00 7.46 -16.89
C ILE A 46 -3.12 8.36 -17.42
N MET A 47 -4.36 7.89 -17.41
CA MET A 47 -5.50 8.65 -17.90
C MET A 47 -6.02 9.62 -16.85
N SER A 48 -6.57 10.74 -17.31
CA SER A 48 -7.27 11.68 -16.44
C SER A 48 -8.52 11.05 -15.82
N TYR A 49 -8.86 11.50 -14.61
CA TYR A 49 -10.08 11.10 -13.93
C TYR A 49 -11.33 11.54 -14.69
N THR A 50 -12.42 10.77 -14.56
CA THR A 50 -13.74 11.19 -15.04
C THR A 50 -14.32 12.29 -14.15
N PRO A 51 -15.30 13.09 -14.62
CA PRO A 51 -15.95 14.10 -13.78
C PRO A 51 -16.57 13.53 -12.50
N GLU A 52 -17.07 12.30 -12.54
CA GLU A 52 -17.61 11.59 -11.38
C GLU A 52 -16.52 11.22 -10.37
N GLN A 53 -15.39 10.67 -10.85
CA GLN A 53 -14.22 10.40 -10.01
C GLN A 53 -13.68 11.68 -9.36
N GLU A 54 -13.61 12.79 -10.10
CA GLU A 54 -13.19 14.09 -9.55
C GLU A 54 -14.13 14.60 -8.45
N GLN A 55 -15.43 14.37 -8.58
CA GLN A 55 -16.41 14.73 -7.55
C GLN A 55 -16.25 13.85 -6.31
N LEU A 56 -16.05 12.55 -6.49
CA LEU A 56 -15.83 11.61 -5.38
C LEU A 56 -14.52 11.91 -4.64
N LEU A 57 -13.43 12.21 -5.36
CA LEU A 57 -12.15 12.60 -4.74
C LEU A 57 -12.30 13.82 -3.82
N LYS A 58 -13.15 14.79 -4.16
CA LYS A 58 -13.44 15.97 -3.32
C LYS A 58 -14.21 15.64 -2.05
N GLN A 59 -14.88 14.48 -1.99
CA GLN A 59 -15.64 14.02 -0.83
C GLN A 59 -14.80 13.14 0.12
N VAL A 60 -13.63 12.70 -0.33
CA VAL A 60 -12.69 11.95 0.52
C VAL A 60 -12.22 12.87 1.65
N ASP A 61 -12.46 12.46 2.89
CA ASP A 61 -11.91 13.13 4.06
C ASP A 61 -10.38 13.05 4.01
N MET A 62 -9.74 14.21 4.17
CA MET A 62 -8.28 14.39 4.13
C MET A 62 -7.79 15.22 5.32
N SER A 63 -8.65 15.49 6.31
CA SER A 63 -8.35 16.37 7.45
C SER A 63 -7.07 15.98 8.19
N ASP A 64 -6.89 14.68 8.45
CA ASP A 64 -5.69 14.13 9.09
C ASP A 64 -4.41 14.36 8.26
N ILE A 65 -4.51 14.29 6.95
CA ILE A 65 -3.39 14.51 6.02
C ILE A 65 -3.09 16.01 5.86
N GLU A 66 -4.11 16.86 5.93
CA GLU A 66 -3.97 18.32 5.90
C GLU A 66 -3.32 18.88 7.17
N GLU A 67 -3.53 18.23 8.31
CA GLU A 67 -2.87 18.56 9.57
C GLU A 67 -1.38 18.18 9.59
N ASP A 68 -0.96 17.18 8.80
CA ASP A 68 0.44 16.77 8.69
C ASP A 68 1.27 17.78 7.88
N LYS A 69 2.10 18.56 8.60
CA LYS A 69 2.98 19.57 8.01
C LYS A 69 4.03 19.00 7.06
N VAL A 70 4.50 17.77 7.27
CA VAL A 70 5.49 17.13 6.40
C VAL A 70 4.85 16.77 5.07
N VAL A 71 3.64 16.22 5.10
CA VAL A 71 2.87 15.92 3.89
C VAL A 71 2.54 17.21 3.12
N MET A 72 2.08 18.24 3.82
CA MET A 72 1.72 19.52 3.18
C MET A 72 2.94 20.27 2.64
N PHE A 73 4.09 20.17 3.29
CA PHE A 73 5.37 20.64 2.74
C PHE A 73 5.74 19.88 1.45
N GLN A 74 5.67 18.55 1.47
CA GLN A 74 5.98 17.71 0.31
C GLN A 74 5.04 18.01 -0.86
N LYS A 75 3.74 18.21 -0.60
CA LYS A 75 2.73 18.60 -1.59
C LYS A 75 3.06 19.97 -2.22
N LYS A 76 3.37 20.97 -1.39
CA LYS A 76 3.65 22.34 -1.85
C LYS A 76 4.90 22.42 -2.72
N TYR A 77 5.95 21.68 -2.37
CA TYR A 77 7.24 21.71 -3.06
C TYR A 77 7.49 20.47 -3.93
N TYR A 78 6.44 19.72 -4.26
CA TYR A 78 6.56 18.40 -4.90
C TYR A 78 7.44 18.42 -6.14
N TRP A 79 7.20 19.34 -7.08
CA TRP A 79 7.95 19.43 -8.33
C TRP A 79 9.43 19.79 -8.13
N VAL A 80 9.73 20.62 -7.14
CA VAL A 80 11.12 20.97 -6.78
C VAL A 80 11.81 19.73 -6.19
N LEU A 81 11.18 19.09 -5.21
CA LEU A 81 11.72 17.87 -4.58
C LEU A 81 11.85 16.73 -5.59
N TYR A 82 10.90 16.57 -6.51
CA TYR A 82 10.93 15.60 -7.59
C TYR A 82 12.16 15.80 -8.49
N PHE A 83 12.39 17.02 -8.95
CA PHE A 83 13.55 17.32 -9.80
C PHE A 83 14.86 16.97 -9.10
N PHE A 84 15.05 17.41 -7.85
CA PHE A 84 16.32 17.17 -7.14
C PHE A 84 16.50 15.71 -6.70
N LEU A 85 15.46 15.10 -6.11
CA LEU A 85 15.57 13.77 -5.51
C LEU A 85 15.40 12.65 -6.53
N HIS A 86 14.46 12.77 -7.47
CA HIS A 86 14.16 11.69 -8.41
C HIS A 86 14.94 11.79 -9.72
N VAL A 87 15.23 13.01 -10.21
CA VAL A 87 15.94 13.20 -11.49
C VAL A 87 17.43 13.45 -11.25
N LEU A 88 17.77 14.53 -10.54
CA LEU A 88 19.16 14.98 -10.41
C LEU A 88 19.99 14.00 -9.60
N LEU A 89 19.51 13.57 -8.43
CA LEU A 89 20.27 12.68 -7.56
C LEU A 89 20.60 11.32 -8.23
N PRO A 90 19.65 10.58 -8.87
CA PRO A 90 19.95 9.30 -9.48
C PRO A 90 20.80 9.40 -10.76
N VAL A 91 20.79 10.55 -11.45
CA VAL A 91 21.66 10.79 -12.61
C VAL A 91 23.05 11.23 -12.17
N ASN A 92 23.16 12.16 -11.21
CA ASN A 92 24.44 12.74 -10.81
C ASN A 92 25.28 11.78 -9.97
N ALA A 93 24.66 10.97 -9.11
CA ALA A 93 25.42 10.09 -8.22
C ALA A 93 26.29 9.06 -8.98
N PRO A 94 25.76 8.30 -9.98
CA PRO A 94 26.58 7.44 -10.86
C PRO A 94 27.75 8.14 -11.52
N LEU A 95 27.52 9.36 -12.03
CA LEU A 95 28.54 10.15 -12.73
C LEU A 95 29.68 10.56 -11.80
N GLU A 96 29.34 11.10 -10.63
CA GLU A 96 30.32 11.66 -9.69
C GLU A 96 31.08 10.57 -8.93
N TYR A 97 30.38 9.54 -8.45
CA TYR A 97 30.94 8.59 -7.49
C TYR A 97 31.36 7.24 -8.09
N TRP A 98 30.84 6.87 -9.26
CA TRP A 98 31.12 5.56 -9.88
C TRP A 98 31.78 5.65 -11.26
N GLY A 99 32.00 6.87 -11.80
CA GLY A 99 32.63 7.06 -13.10
C GLY A 99 31.79 6.55 -14.28
N ASP A 100 30.48 6.45 -14.08
CA ASP A 100 29.55 5.99 -15.12
C ASP A 100 29.46 7.00 -16.28
N SER A 101 29.07 6.51 -17.46
CA SER A 101 28.73 7.41 -18.57
C SER A 101 27.38 8.08 -18.36
N ILE A 102 27.17 9.25 -18.98
CA ILE A 102 25.87 9.94 -19.02
C ILE A 102 24.76 9.02 -19.56
N ALA A 103 25.09 8.18 -20.54
CA ALA A 103 24.15 7.21 -21.09
C ALA A 103 23.74 6.17 -20.04
N SER A 104 24.69 5.58 -19.31
CA SER A 104 24.41 4.61 -18.23
C SER A 104 23.55 5.24 -17.13
N ALA A 105 23.96 6.41 -16.63
CA ALA A 105 23.24 7.13 -15.58
C ALA A 105 21.80 7.48 -15.99
N THR A 106 21.60 7.92 -17.23
CA THR A 106 20.27 8.33 -17.70
C THR A 106 19.37 7.13 -18.05
N PHE A 107 19.86 6.16 -18.82
CA PHE A 107 19.03 5.05 -19.28
C PHE A 107 18.83 3.96 -18.23
N VAL A 108 19.84 3.70 -17.39
CA VAL A 108 19.79 2.61 -16.40
C VAL A 108 19.36 3.15 -15.03
N ALA A 109 20.17 4.02 -14.41
CA ALA A 109 19.96 4.46 -13.03
C ALA A 109 18.69 5.33 -12.88
N PHE A 110 18.34 6.10 -13.90
CA PHE A 110 17.11 6.87 -13.95
C PHE A 110 15.96 6.12 -14.64
N SER A 111 15.99 5.97 -15.97
CA SER A 111 14.83 5.50 -16.75
C SER A 111 14.42 4.05 -16.47
N LEU A 112 15.34 3.08 -16.59
CA LEU A 112 15.02 1.66 -16.38
C LEU A 112 14.59 1.40 -14.93
N ARG A 113 15.33 1.95 -13.96
CA ARG A 113 14.94 1.89 -12.54
C ARG A 113 13.52 2.41 -12.34
N TYR A 114 13.20 3.56 -12.93
CA TYR A 114 11.88 4.15 -12.80
C TYR A 114 10.78 3.27 -13.43
N LEU A 115 11.01 2.75 -14.63
CA LEU A 115 10.09 1.84 -15.32
C LEU A 115 9.82 0.57 -14.51
N ILE A 116 10.85 -0.03 -13.91
CA ILE A 116 10.70 -1.21 -13.05
C ILE A 116 9.82 -0.88 -11.85
N VAL A 117 10.13 0.22 -11.14
CA VAL A 117 9.35 0.65 -9.96
C VAL A 117 7.89 0.89 -10.33
N LEU A 118 7.61 1.62 -11.41
CA LEU A 118 6.24 1.87 -11.86
C LEU A 118 5.48 0.57 -12.14
N ASN A 119 6.08 -0.34 -12.89
CA ASN A 119 5.41 -1.58 -13.27
C ASN A 119 5.14 -2.48 -12.05
N VAL A 120 6.07 -2.54 -11.09
CA VAL A 120 5.85 -3.27 -9.83
C VAL A 120 4.71 -2.64 -9.03
N CYS A 121 4.65 -1.31 -8.91
CA CYS A 121 3.58 -0.63 -8.20
C CYS A 121 2.21 -0.82 -8.89
N TRP A 122 2.15 -0.67 -10.21
CA TRP A 122 0.91 -0.83 -10.97
C TRP A 122 0.42 -2.27 -11.06
N LEU A 123 1.30 -3.26 -10.86
CA LEU A 123 0.92 -4.67 -10.83
C LEU A 123 -0.06 -4.99 -9.71
N ILE A 124 -0.05 -4.24 -8.61
CA ILE A 124 -1.03 -4.37 -7.53
C ILE A 124 -2.45 -4.00 -8.02
N ASN A 125 -2.55 -3.07 -8.97
CA ASN A 125 -3.82 -2.61 -9.49
C ASN A 125 -4.37 -3.58 -10.55
N SER A 126 -3.51 -4.15 -11.39
CA SER A 126 -3.92 -5.16 -12.40
C SER A 126 -4.01 -6.58 -11.85
N ALA A 127 -3.56 -6.78 -10.60
CA ALA A 127 -3.55 -8.03 -9.86
C ALA A 127 -4.90 -8.78 -9.88
N HIS A 128 -6.02 -8.07 -9.98
CA HIS A 128 -7.35 -8.70 -10.06
C HIS A 128 -7.53 -9.58 -11.31
N PHE A 129 -6.81 -9.33 -12.41
CA PHE A 129 -6.82 -10.20 -13.59
C PHE A 129 -5.98 -11.47 -13.43
N ILE A 130 -4.93 -11.42 -12.59
CA ILE A 130 -4.00 -12.54 -12.38
C ILE A 130 -4.47 -13.43 -11.24
N TRP A 131 -4.95 -12.83 -10.14
CA TRP A 131 -5.26 -13.51 -8.89
C TRP A 131 -6.73 -13.38 -8.46
N GLY A 132 -7.59 -12.76 -9.26
CA GLY A 132 -9.02 -12.71 -8.97
C GLY A 132 -9.38 -11.99 -7.67
N LEU A 133 -8.59 -10.97 -7.28
CA LEU A 133 -8.78 -10.21 -6.03
C LEU A 133 -10.22 -9.68 -5.88
N ASP A 134 -10.84 -9.93 -4.73
CA ASP A 134 -12.21 -9.53 -4.44
C ASP A 134 -12.44 -9.36 -2.93
N LYS A 135 -12.67 -8.12 -2.46
CA LYS A 135 -12.81 -7.75 -1.04
C LYS A 135 -13.81 -8.58 -0.22
N ASN A 136 -14.75 -9.27 -0.86
CA ASN A 136 -15.78 -10.06 -0.18
C ASN A 136 -15.46 -11.57 -0.07
N PHE A 137 -14.37 -12.05 -0.67
CA PHE A 137 -14.04 -13.47 -0.75
C PHE A 137 -12.66 -13.81 -0.17
N LYS A 138 -12.44 -15.10 0.11
CA LYS A 138 -11.13 -15.62 0.53
C LYS A 138 -10.08 -15.38 -0.55
N ALA A 139 -8.84 -15.12 -0.14
CA ALA A 139 -7.69 -14.98 -1.02
C ALA A 139 -7.49 -16.15 -1.99
N SER A 140 -7.01 -15.82 -3.18
CA SER A 140 -6.58 -16.80 -4.18
C SER A 140 -5.32 -17.52 -3.70
N ASP A 141 -5.40 -18.84 -3.61
CA ASP A 141 -4.32 -19.74 -3.17
C ASP A 141 -3.29 -19.99 -4.30
N SER A 142 -2.80 -18.94 -4.97
CA SER A 142 -1.82 -19.07 -6.08
C SER A 142 -0.38 -18.81 -5.61
N ASN A 143 0.54 -19.71 -5.94
CA ASN A 143 1.97 -19.55 -5.66
C ASN A 143 2.61 -18.33 -6.36
N SER A 144 2.01 -17.79 -7.43
CA SER A 144 2.57 -16.59 -8.09
C SER A 144 2.33 -15.30 -7.32
N VAL A 145 1.38 -15.31 -6.37
CA VAL A 145 1.19 -14.27 -5.36
C VAL A 145 2.55 -14.06 -4.67
N PHE A 146 3.24 -15.15 -4.29
CA PHE A 146 4.52 -15.15 -3.57
C PHE A 146 5.63 -14.27 -4.16
N PHE A 147 5.69 -14.08 -5.49
CA PHE A 147 6.73 -13.25 -6.12
C PHE A 147 6.56 -11.75 -5.87
N ILE A 148 5.35 -11.33 -5.49
CA ILE A 148 5.04 -9.96 -5.04
C ILE A 148 4.80 -9.93 -3.53
N THR A 149 4.37 -11.05 -2.94
CA THR A 149 3.68 -11.08 -1.64
C THR A 149 4.46 -11.67 -0.48
N LYS A 150 5.80 -11.60 -0.47
CA LYS A 150 6.47 -11.75 0.84
C LYS A 150 6.03 -10.65 1.83
N SER A 151 5.53 -9.51 1.34
CA SER A 151 5.20 -8.33 2.16
C SER A 151 3.76 -7.82 2.04
N TYR A 152 2.95 -8.38 1.14
CA TYR A 152 1.64 -7.81 0.81
C TYR A 152 0.68 -8.93 0.51
N TRP A 153 -0.39 -9.11 1.26
CA TRP A 153 -1.55 -9.87 0.80
C TRP A 153 -2.59 -8.86 0.34
N PRO A 154 -2.67 -8.51 -0.97
CA PRO A 154 -3.59 -7.47 -1.44
C PRO A 154 -5.02 -7.77 -1.03
N GLN A 155 -5.41 -9.05 -1.08
CA GLN A 155 -6.72 -9.49 -0.61
C GLN A 155 -6.96 -9.19 0.88
N TYR A 156 -5.99 -9.52 1.73
CA TYR A 156 -6.07 -9.24 3.17
C TYR A 156 -6.13 -7.73 3.41
N HIS A 157 -5.30 -6.96 2.71
CA HIS A 157 -5.25 -5.50 2.82
C HIS A 157 -6.58 -4.84 2.41
N TYR A 158 -7.26 -5.33 1.37
CA TYR A 158 -8.59 -4.83 1.00
C TYR A 158 -9.67 -5.17 2.02
N LEU A 159 -9.53 -6.31 2.71
CA LEU A 159 -10.46 -6.72 3.77
C LEU A 159 -10.21 -5.95 5.07
N LEU A 160 -8.94 -5.73 5.41
CA LEU A 160 -8.45 -5.21 6.68
C LEU A 160 -7.37 -4.12 6.45
N PRO A 161 -7.76 -2.95 5.92
CA PRO A 161 -6.80 -1.91 5.52
C PRO A 161 -6.07 -1.23 6.70
N ASN A 162 -6.54 -1.46 7.93
CA ASN A 162 -6.02 -0.83 9.14
C ASN A 162 -4.86 -1.62 9.77
N ASP A 163 -4.48 -2.77 9.20
CA ASP A 163 -3.35 -3.57 9.69
C ASP A 163 -2.03 -3.10 9.07
N TYR A 164 -1.09 -2.66 9.92
CA TYR A 164 0.21 -2.16 9.47
C TYR A 164 1.05 -3.25 8.76
N GLN A 165 0.79 -4.53 9.01
CA GLN A 165 1.50 -5.66 8.39
C GLN A 165 0.95 -6.00 7.00
N SER A 166 -0.31 -5.65 6.72
CA SER A 166 -0.98 -5.98 5.45
C SER A 166 -0.90 -7.47 5.05
N GLY A 167 -0.90 -8.37 6.05
CA GLY A 167 -0.94 -9.83 5.85
C GLY A 167 -1.37 -10.59 7.10
N GLU A 168 -2.02 -11.76 6.90
CA GLU A 168 -2.54 -12.62 7.98
C GLU A 168 -1.47 -13.57 8.55
N PHE A 169 -0.63 -14.12 7.67
CA PHE A 169 0.38 -15.14 8.00
C PHE A 169 1.76 -14.53 7.85
N GLY A 170 2.22 -13.88 8.91
CA GLY A 170 3.56 -13.31 8.98
C GLY A 170 4.13 -13.57 10.35
N ASP A 171 5.14 -14.43 10.44
CA ASP A 171 6.13 -14.24 11.51
C ASP A 171 6.67 -12.83 11.34
N TYR A 172 6.82 -12.10 12.44
CA TYR A 172 7.31 -10.72 12.55
C TYR A 172 8.60 -10.36 11.75
N SER A 173 9.20 -11.30 11.01
CA SER A 173 10.52 -11.22 10.37
C SER A 173 10.60 -11.52 8.87
N ASN A 174 9.51 -11.79 8.14
CA ASN A 174 9.64 -12.27 6.75
C ASN A 174 9.50 -11.19 5.67
N ASP A 175 9.17 -9.95 6.03
CA ASP A 175 9.07 -8.83 5.09
C ASP A 175 9.83 -7.57 5.55
N PHE A 176 10.47 -6.89 4.59
CA PHE A 176 11.37 -5.76 4.84
C PHE A 176 10.64 -4.52 5.37
N ILE A 177 9.39 -4.31 4.97
CA ILE A 177 8.64 -3.08 5.29
C ILE A 177 8.16 -3.13 6.72
N THR A 178 7.53 -4.22 7.13
CA THR A 178 7.13 -4.46 8.52
C THR A 178 8.34 -4.44 9.44
N ALA A 179 9.47 -5.05 9.03
CA ALA A 179 10.71 -4.98 9.79
C ALA A 179 11.21 -3.54 9.99
N MET A 180 11.18 -2.70 8.94
CA MET A 180 11.57 -1.29 9.02
C MET A 180 10.63 -0.48 9.92
N ILE A 181 9.32 -0.69 9.81
CA ILE A 181 8.31 -0.05 10.69
C ILE A 181 8.58 -0.40 12.15
N ARG A 182 8.89 -1.67 12.44
CA ARG A 182 9.23 -2.14 13.80
C ARG A 182 10.52 -1.55 14.32
N VAL A 183 11.54 -1.36 13.47
CA VAL A 183 12.76 -0.65 13.86
C VAL A 183 12.43 0.79 14.26
N PHE A 184 11.59 1.48 13.49
CA PHE A 184 11.13 2.82 13.88
C PHE A 184 10.30 2.80 15.17
N ALA A 185 9.45 1.79 15.37
CA ALA A 185 8.70 1.65 16.61
C ALA A 185 9.60 1.37 17.82
N ALA A 186 10.65 0.55 17.65
CA ALA A 186 11.66 0.29 18.68
C ALA A 186 12.52 1.52 19.01
N LEU A 187 12.58 2.50 18.10
CA LEU A 187 13.26 3.79 18.28
C LEU A 187 12.28 4.91 18.72
N ASP A 188 11.04 4.59 19.06
CA ASP A 188 9.96 5.54 19.40
C ASP A 188 9.64 6.56 18.28
N LEU A 189 9.95 6.21 17.02
CA LEU A 189 9.65 7.01 15.83
C LEU A 189 8.32 6.63 15.16
N ALA A 190 7.75 5.48 15.53
CA ALA A 190 6.43 5.03 15.11
C ALA A 190 5.66 4.53 16.33
N MET A 191 4.41 4.96 16.48
CA MET A 191 3.56 4.66 17.63
C MET A 191 2.22 4.11 17.15
N ASP A 192 1.46 3.50 18.07
CA ASP A 192 0.09 3.02 17.82
C ASP A 192 -0.04 2.07 16.62
N LEU A 193 0.96 1.21 16.42
CA LEU A 193 0.93 0.15 15.41
C LEU A 193 -0.30 -0.75 15.66
N ARG A 194 -1.15 -0.89 14.65
CA ARG A 194 -2.35 -1.74 14.72
C ARG A 194 -2.15 -2.98 13.88
N THR A 195 -2.33 -4.15 14.48
CA THR A 195 -2.27 -5.43 13.78
C THR A 195 -3.37 -6.37 14.24
N ILE A 196 -3.75 -7.30 13.36
CA ILE A 196 -4.86 -8.21 13.60
C ILE A 196 -4.30 -9.64 13.61
N SER A 197 -4.53 -10.37 14.70
CA SER A 197 -4.02 -11.73 14.79
C SER A 197 -4.83 -12.70 13.94
N SER A 198 -4.19 -13.81 13.54
CA SER A 198 -4.90 -14.92 12.88
C SER A 198 -6.01 -15.52 13.77
N VAL A 199 -5.92 -15.35 15.11
CA VAL A 199 -6.97 -15.78 16.04
C VAL A 199 -8.21 -14.90 15.91
N ALA A 200 -8.05 -13.56 15.87
CA ALA A 200 -9.14 -12.63 15.63
C ALA A 200 -9.77 -12.85 14.25
N VAL A 201 -8.95 -13.05 13.20
CA VAL A 201 -9.45 -13.38 11.86
C VAL A 201 -10.28 -14.66 11.90
N ARG A 202 -9.76 -15.74 12.50
CA ARG A 202 -10.46 -17.03 12.60
C ARG A 202 -11.79 -16.90 13.35
N LYS A 203 -11.80 -16.23 14.51
CA LYS A 203 -13.03 -16.00 15.29
C LYS A 203 -14.05 -15.18 14.49
N GLY A 204 -13.60 -14.11 13.83
CA GLY A 204 -14.45 -13.27 12.98
C GLY A 204 -15.09 -14.04 11.82
N LEU A 205 -14.31 -14.88 11.14
CA LEU A 205 -14.82 -15.76 10.09
C LEU A 205 -15.85 -16.77 10.63
N THR A 206 -15.60 -17.38 11.79
CA THR A 206 -16.56 -18.28 12.45
C THR A 206 -17.85 -17.54 12.80
N THR A 207 -17.77 -16.37 13.43
CA THR A 207 -18.95 -15.56 13.77
C THR A 207 -19.72 -15.14 12.52
N ALA A 208 -19.06 -14.78 11.44
CA ALA A 208 -19.72 -14.42 10.18
C ALA A 208 -20.53 -15.59 9.61
N VAL A 209 -20.00 -16.81 9.65
CA VAL A 209 -20.70 -18.03 9.20
C VAL A 209 -21.90 -18.35 10.10
N GLU A 210 -21.73 -18.25 11.42
CA GLU A 210 -22.77 -18.59 12.40
C GLU A 210 -23.93 -17.58 12.40
N THR A 211 -23.62 -16.29 12.23
CA THR A 211 -24.60 -15.20 12.37
C THR A 211 -25.12 -14.66 11.04
N GLY A 212 -24.44 -14.96 9.92
CA GLY A 212 -24.73 -14.36 8.61
C GLY A 212 -24.35 -12.88 8.50
N ARG A 213 -23.66 -12.30 9.49
CA ARG A 213 -23.17 -10.92 9.47
C ARG A 213 -21.99 -10.74 8.49
N PRO A 214 -21.75 -9.52 7.98
CA PRO A 214 -20.63 -9.24 7.08
C PRO A 214 -19.27 -9.63 7.69
N ILE A 215 -18.41 -10.28 6.89
CA ILE A 215 -17.10 -10.80 7.32
C ILE A 215 -16.24 -9.71 7.97
N VAL A 216 -16.14 -8.54 7.33
CA VAL A 216 -15.31 -7.42 7.80
C VAL A 216 -15.74 -6.94 9.18
N GLU A 217 -17.06 -6.82 9.42
CA GLU A 217 -17.57 -6.37 10.71
C GLU A 217 -17.26 -7.37 11.83
N CYS A 218 -17.43 -8.66 11.56
CA CYS A 218 -17.12 -9.72 12.52
C CYS A 218 -15.64 -9.75 12.87
N ILE A 219 -14.75 -9.65 11.86
CA ILE A 219 -13.31 -9.62 12.11
C ILE A 219 -12.93 -8.35 12.89
N GLN A 220 -13.45 -7.18 12.51
CA GLN A 220 -13.12 -5.92 13.18
C GLN A 220 -13.59 -5.91 14.65
N GLN A 221 -14.71 -6.56 14.95
CA GLN A 221 -15.18 -6.74 16.33
C GLN A 221 -14.13 -7.51 17.16
N HIS A 222 -13.77 -8.73 16.75
CA HIS A 222 -12.79 -9.55 17.48
C HIS A 222 -11.39 -8.91 17.49
N ALA A 223 -11.01 -8.21 16.42
CA ALA A 223 -9.74 -7.49 16.34
C ALA A 223 -9.65 -6.35 17.36
N THR A 224 -10.76 -5.63 17.58
CA THR A 224 -10.81 -4.52 18.56
C THR A 224 -10.74 -5.07 19.98
N GLU A 225 -11.50 -6.14 20.27
CA GLU A 225 -11.47 -6.83 21.57
C GLU A 225 -10.06 -7.33 21.89
N GLU A 226 -9.35 -7.92 20.93
CA GLU A 226 -7.98 -8.39 21.13
C GLU A 226 -6.98 -7.24 21.29
N PHE A 227 -7.12 -6.17 20.48
CA PHE A 227 -6.20 -5.03 20.52
C PHE A 227 -6.21 -4.33 21.89
N ASP A 228 -7.37 -4.21 22.53
CA ASP A 228 -7.49 -3.64 23.88
C ASP A 228 -6.76 -4.47 24.94
N GLU A 229 -6.57 -5.78 24.68
CA GLU A 229 -5.80 -6.71 25.53
C GLU A 229 -4.31 -6.82 25.11
N MET A 230 -3.90 -6.20 24.00
CA MET A 230 -2.53 -6.28 23.52
C MET A 230 -1.57 -5.38 24.31
N PRO A 231 -0.36 -5.87 24.67
CA PRO A 231 0.69 -5.02 25.18
C PRO A 231 1.01 -3.91 24.17
N LYS A 232 1.26 -2.69 24.66
CA LYS A 232 1.68 -1.57 23.79
C LYS A 232 2.92 -1.90 22.95
N ASN A 233 3.81 -2.74 23.46
CA ASN A 233 5.02 -3.21 22.80
C ASN A 233 4.84 -4.56 22.07
N HIS A 234 3.61 -4.94 21.69
CA HIS A 234 3.35 -6.21 20.99
C HIS A 234 4.25 -6.40 19.76
N PHE A 235 4.58 -5.31 19.04
CA PHE A 235 5.49 -5.33 17.90
C PHE A 235 6.95 -5.73 18.24
N LEU A 236 7.35 -5.72 19.51
CA LEU A 236 8.66 -6.23 19.97
C LEU A 236 8.61 -7.72 20.35
N ASN A 237 7.43 -8.26 20.64
CA ASN A 237 7.25 -9.62 21.14
C ASN A 237 7.09 -10.62 19.99
N ARG A 238 8.15 -11.36 19.69
CA ARG A 238 8.15 -12.39 18.64
C ARG A 238 7.25 -13.59 18.93
N ASP A 239 7.01 -13.89 20.20
CA ASP A 239 6.47 -15.18 20.66
C ASP A 239 4.94 -15.29 20.56
N ARG A 240 4.20 -14.22 20.23
CA ARG A 240 2.74 -14.19 20.33
C ARG A 240 1.98 -14.64 19.07
N PHE A 241 2.67 -14.95 17.97
CA PHE A 241 2.05 -15.37 16.69
C PHE A 241 2.65 -16.65 16.08
N MET A 242 3.36 -17.45 16.88
CA MET A 242 3.70 -18.84 16.52
C MET A 242 2.55 -19.80 16.84
#